data_AF-W5Q6H0-F1
#
_entry.id   AF-W5Q6H0-F1
#
_cell.length_a   1.000
_cell.length_b   1.000
_cell.length_c   1.000
_cell.angle_alpha   90.00
_cell.angle_beta   90.00
_cell.angle_gamma   90.00
#
_symmetry.space_group_name_H-M   'P 1'
#
loop_
_entity.id
_entity.type
_entity.pdbx_description
1 polymer ?
#
loop_
_entity_poly.entity_id
_entity_poly.type
_entity_poly.pdbx_seq_one_letter_code
_entity_poly.pdbx_strand_id
1 'polypeptide(L)'
;PSPRRISYDPGRFPRYLPEAYCLCRGCLTGPRGEEDVRLRSAPVLVPAVVLRRPPGCAGGRAVYVEEYVTVPVGCTCVPGPDKDADAVNSSLDKSARP
;
A
#
# COMPACT_ATOMS: atom_id res chain seq x y z
N PRO A 1 3.59 -12.51 10.87
CA PRO A 1 4.86 -12.03 10.26
C PRO A 1 4.63 -11.59 8.80
N SER A 2 4.61 -10.28 8.54
CA SER A 2 4.54 -9.76 7.16
C SER A 2 5.92 -9.80 6.51
N PRO A 3 6.09 -10.44 5.34
CA PRO A 3 7.32 -10.31 4.58
C PRO A 3 7.50 -8.86 4.12
N ARG A 4 8.77 -8.43 4.05
CA ARG A 4 9.14 -7.08 3.65
C ARG A 4 9.74 -7.13 2.25
N ARG A 5 9.18 -6.36 1.33
CA ARG A 5 9.82 -6.00 0.06
C ARG A 5 10.72 -4.80 0.32
N ILE A 6 11.93 -4.80 -0.23
CA ILE A 6 12.84 -3.67 -0.08
C ILE A 6 12.77 -2.82 -1.35
N SER A 7 12.28 -1.59 -1.22
CA SER A 7 12.23 -0.58 -2.27
C SER A 7 13.57 0.15 -2.33
N TYR A 8 14.26 0.05 -3.47
CA TYR A 8 15.55 0.71 -3.69
C TYR A 8 15.39 1.93 -4.60
N ASP A 9 15.95 3.06 -4.18
CA ASP A 9 15.98 4.29 -4.96
C ASP A 9 17.30 5.06 -4.69
N PRO A 10 18.19 5.17 -5.70
CA PRO A 10 19.48 5.83 -5.52
C PRO A 10 19.36 7.36 -5.32
N GLY A 11 18.24 7.97 -5.73
CA GLY A 11 17.98 9.40 -5.63
C GLY A 11 17.30 9.82 -4.32
N ARG A 12 17.12 8.88 -3.39
CA ARG A 12 16.40 9.07 -2.13
C ARG A 12 17.25 8.68 -0.92
N PHE A 13 17.05 9.34 0.20
CA PHE A 13 17.54 8.90 1.51
C PHE A 13 16.34 8.66 2.46
N PRO A 14 16.25 7.47 3.10
CA PRO A 14 17.11 6.31 2.90
C PRO A 14 16.92 5.66 1.51
N ARG A 15 18.01 5.13 0.94
CA ARG A 15 18.00 4.48 -0.38
C ARG A 15 17.19 3.19 -0.39
N TYR A 16 17.22 2.47 0.72
CA TYR A 16 16.47 1.23 0.92
C TYR A 16 15.32 1.51 1.88
N LEU A 17 14.09 1.27 1.44
CA LEU A 17 12.89 1.47 2.23
C LEU A 17 12.11 0.15 2.33
N PRO A 18 11.93 -0.41 3.53
CA PRO A 18 11.17 -1.63 3.71
C PRO A 18 9.66 -1.37 3.61
N GLU A 19 8.99 -2.14 2.77
CA GLU A 19 7.55 -2.10 2.52
C GLU A 19 6.95 -3.46 2.88
N ALA A 20 5.96 -3.47 3.78
CA ALA A 20 5.22 -4.68 4.10
C ALA A 20 4.25 -5.05 2.96
N TYR A 21 4.10 -6.35 2.71
CA TYR A 21 3.09 -6.86 1.78
C TYR A 21 2.25 -7.96 2.45
N CYS A 22 0.94 -7.96 2.18
CA CYS A 22 0.00 -8.92 2.74
C CYS A 22 0.01 -10.20 1.90
N LEU A 23 0.38 -11.33 2.51
CA LEU A 23 0.51 -12.62 1.82
C LEU A 23 -0.84 -13.21 1.42
N CYS A 24 -1.86 -13.01 2.25
CA CYS A 24 -3.20 -13.54 2.09
C CYS A 24 -4.16 -12.44 1.60
N ARG A 25 -5.28 -12.84 0.99
CA ARG A 25 -6.36 -11.90 0.62
C ARG A 25 -7.29 -11.67 1.81
N GLY A 26 -7.67 -12.75 2.47
CA GLY A 26 -8.38 -12.78 3.74
C GLY A 26 -7.44 -12.84 4.93
N CYS A 27 -7.97 -13.23 6.08
CA CYS A 27 -7.24 -13.27 7.34
C CYS A 27 -7.15 -14.66 7.92
N LEU A 28 -6.00 -15.03 8.49
CA LEU A 28 -5.82 -16.33 9.11
C LEU A 28 -6.40 -16.30 10.53
N THR A 29 -7.66 -16.71 10.69
CA THR A 29 -8.39 -16.68 11.97
C THR A 29 -8.79 -18.06 12.47
N GLY A 30 -8.67 -19.10 11.64
CA GLY A 30 -8.96 -20.47 12.06
C GLY A 30 -7.91 -21.03 13.04
N PRO A 31 -8.26 -22.09 13.80
CA PRO A 31 -7.40 -22.68 14.83
C PRO A 31 -6.08 -23.27 14.29
N ARG A 32 -5.99 -23.54 12.99
CA ARG A 32 -4.76 -24.00 12.31
C ARG A 32 -4.24 -22.99 11.29
N GLY A 33 -4.72 -21.74 11.35
CA GLY A 33 -4.36 -20.69 10.41
C GLY A 33 -5.16 -20.74 9.11
N GLU A 34 -6.39 -21.26 9.13
CA GLU A 34 -7.28 -21.21 7.99
C GLU A 34 -7.68 -19.76 7.65
N GLU A 35 -7.69 -19.44 6.36
CA GLU A 35 -8.03 -18.12 5.84
C GLU A 35 -9.55 -17.89 5.81
N ASP A 36 -10.03 -16.88 6.53
CA ASP A 36 -11.40 -16.37 6.46
C ASP A 36 -11.49 -15.27 5.41
N VAL A 37 -12.19 -15.57 4.31
CA VAL A 37 -12.39 -14.68 3.16
C VAL A 37 -13.49 -13.64 3.37
N ARG A 38 -14.23 -13.70 4.49
CA ARG A 38 -15.15 -12.63 4.91
C ARG A 38 -14.40 -11.44 5.49
N LEU A 39 -13.15 -11.65 5.89
CA LEU A 39 -12.20 -10.61 6.26
C LEU A 39 -11.29 -10.32 5.08
N ARG A 40 -10.63 -9.16 5.12
CA ARG A 40 -9.62 -8.76 4.16
C ARG A 40 -8.34 -8.36 4.90
N SER A 41 -7.22 -8.93 4.48
CA SER A 41 -5.90 -8.43 4.84
C SER A 41 -5.63 -7.13 4.08
N ALA A 42 -5.53 -6.03 4.79
CA ALA A 42 -5.28 -4.69 4.24
C ALA A 42 -3.95 -4.13 4.76
N PRO A 43 -3.14 -3.45 3.92
CA PRO A 43 -1.91 -2.83 4.37
C PRO A 43 -2.22 -1.64 5.30
N VAL A 44 -1.45 -1.51 6.37
CA VAL A 44 -1.44 -0.33 7.23
C VAL A 44 -0.44 0.67 6.66
N LEU A 45 -0.96 1.81 6.20
CA LEU A 45 -0.20 2.85 5.54
C LEU A 45 0.17 3.95 6.54
N VAL A 46 1.43 4.40 6.52
CA VAL A 46 1.88 5.55 7.31
C VAL A 46 2.63 6.54 6.41
N PRO A 47 2.51 7.86 6.67
CA PRO A 47 3.35 8.84 6.02
C PRO A 47 4.78 8.76 6.58
N ALA A 48 5.78 8.72 5.69
CA ALA A 48 7.18 8.77 6.05
C ALA A 48 7.88 9.89 5.26
N VAL A 49 8.79 10.60 5.92
CA VAL A 49 9.61 11.63 5.28
C VAL A 49 10.83 10.98 4.65
N VAL A 50 11.08 11.29 3.39
CA VAL A 50 12.28 10.90 2.66
C VAL A 50 12.94 12.14 2.06
N LEU A 51 14.26 12.12 1.96
CA LEU A 51 15.01 13.20 1.35
C LEU A 51 15.30 12.86 -0.11
N ARG A 52 14.88 13.72 -1.03
CA ARG A 52 15.15 13.59 -2.46
C ARG A 52 16.32 14.44 -2.88
N ARG A 53 17.18 13.85 -3.70
CA ARG A 53 18.25 14.56 -4.39
C ARG A 53 17.72 15.02 -5.77
N PRO A 54 17.48 16.33 -5.97
CA PRO A 54 17.08 16.86 -7.27
C PRO A 54 18.21 16.69 -8.31
N PRO A 55 17.86 16.59 -9.60
CA PRO A 55 18.84 16.57 -10.67
C PRO A 55 19.52 17.94 -10.77
N GLY A 56 20.86 17.95 -10.77
CA GLY A 56 21.67 19.16 -10.87
C GLY A 56 22.13 19.70 -9.51
N CYS A 57 23.41 20.07 -9.41
CA CYS A 57 23.97 20.74 -8.25
C CYS A 57 23.97 22.24 -8.52
N ALA A 58 23.19 23.03 -7.78
CA ALA A 58 23.34 24.49 -7.81
C ALA A 58 24.67 24.85 -7.13
N GLY A 59 25.65 25.31 -7.91
CA GLY A 59 26.96 25.74 -7.38
C GLY A 59 27.76 24.65 -6.66
N GLY A 60 27.60 23.38 -7.06
CA GLY A 60 28.35 22.25 -6.46
C GLY A 60 27.82 21.75 -5.11
N ARG A 61 26.70 22.30 -4.60
CA ARG A 61 26.03 21.84 -3.38
C ARG A 61 24.83 20.96 -3.73
N ALA A 62 24.67 19.84 -3.03
CA ALA A 62 23.45 19.03 -3.10
C ALA A 62 22.44 19.56 -2.09
N VAL A 63 21.32 20.09 -2.56
CA VAL A 63 20.19 20.47 -1.71
C VAL A 63 19.21 19.33 -1.71
N TYR A 64 18.93 18.75 -0.54
CA TYR A 64 17.90 17.74 -0.42
C TYR A 64 16.56 18.41 -0.17
N VAL A 65 15.51 17.86 -0.78
CA VAL A 65 14.13 18.30 -0.56
C VAL A 65 13.37 17.20 0.16
N GLU A 66 12.59 17.57 1.16
CA GLU A 66 11.71 16.65 1.86
C GLU A 66 10.53 16.26 0.97
N GLU A 67 10.26 14.96 0.90
CA GLU A 67 9.07 14.39 0.27
C GLU A 67 8.38 13.47 1.26
N TYR A 68 7.04 13.53 1.31
CA TYR A 68 6.22 12.61 2.09
C TYR A 68 5.77 11.47 1.20
N VAL A 69 6.19 10.25 1.56
CA VAL A 69 5.79 9.02 0.86
C VAL A 69 4.91 8.17 1.77
N THR A 70 3.97 7.45 1.17
CA THR A 70 3.09 6.53 1.90
C THR A 70 3.73 5.15 1.93
N VAL A 71 4.02 4.62 3.12
CA VAL A 71 4.74 3.35 3.30
C VAL A 71 3.84 2.33 3.98
N PRO A 72 3.66 1.13 3.40
CA PRO A 72 3.00 0.03 4.11
C PRO A 72 3.95 -0.53 5.17
N VAL A 73 3.57 -0.43 6.45
CA VAL A 73 4.40 -0.89 7.57
C VAL A 73 3.99 -2.25 8.12
N GLY A 74 2.78 -2.70 7.79
CA GLY A 74 2.24 -3.98 8.19
C GLY A 74 0.93 -4.28 7.48
N CYS A 75 0.28 -5.36 7.89
CA CYS A 75 -1.06 -5.71 7.45
C CYS A 75 -1.97 -5.82 8.67
N THR A 76 -3.23 -5.46 8.48
CA THR A 76 -4.30 -5.61 9.47
C THR A 76 -5.50 -6.31 8.83
N CYS A 77 -6.41 -6.79 9.67
CA CYS A 77 -7.63 -7.45 9.26
C CYS A 77 -8.81 -6.50 9.39
N VAL A 78 -9.52 -6.32 8.28
CA VAL A 78 -10.75 -5.51 8.22
C VAL A 78 -11.89 -6.35 7.66
N PRO A 79 -13.16 -5.95 7.86
CA PRO A 79 -14.28 -6.58 7.15
C PRO A 79 -14.05 -6.56 5.63
N GLY A 80 -14.37 -7.67 4.96
CA GLY A 80 -14.34 -7.74 3.50
C GLY A 80 -15.37 -6.79 2.88
N PRO A 81 -15.19 -6.39 1.61
CA PRO A 81 -16.20 -5.59 0.91
C PRO A 81 -17.53 -6.36 0.87
N ASP A 82 -18.62 -5.69 1.22
CA ASP A 82 -19.96 -6.25 1.04
C ASP A 82 -20.16 -6.55 -0.44
N LYS A 83 -20.41 -7.82 -0.77
CA LYS A 83 -20.69 -8.26 -2.15
C LYS A 83 -21.91 -7.56 -2.77
N ASP A 84 -22.68 -6.82 -1.98
CA ASP A 84 -23.86 -6.08 -2.40
C ASP A 84 -23.54 -4.67 -2.94
N ALA A 85 -22.35 -4.11 -2.69
CA ALA A 85 -22.00 -2.77 -3.18
C ALA A 85 -21.64 -2.74 -4.69
N ASP A 86 -21.05 -3.83 -5.21
CA ASP A 86 -20.71 -3.96 -6.64
C ASP A 86 -21.93 -4.29 -7.53
N ALA A 87 -23.03 -4.77 -6.93
CA ALA A 87 -24.29 -5.01 -7.63
C ALA A 87 -25.06 -3.71 -7.91
N VAL A 88 -24.83 -2.65 -7.13
CA VAL A 88 -25.53 -1.37 -7.31
C VAL A 88 -24.95 -0.56 -8.47
N ASN A 89 -23.63 -0.62 -8.70
CA ASN A 89 -23.00 0.09 -9.83
C ASN A 89 -23.22 -0.61 -11.18
N SER A 90 -23.36 -1.93 -11.21
CA SER A 90 -23.57 -2.68 -12.46
C SER A 90 -24.98 -2.56 -13.05
N SER A 91 -25.94 -2.01 -12.28
CA SER A 91 -27.33 -1.79 -12.74
C SER A 91 -27.53 -0.43 -13.44
N LEU A 92 -26.68 0.57 -13.17
CA LEU A 92 -26.81 1.92 -13.74
C LEU A 92 -26.25 2.05 -15.16
N ASP A 93 -25.25 1.23 -15.55
CA ASP A 93 -24.64 1.28 -16.89
C ASP A 93 -25.48 0.61 -18.00
N LYS A 94 -26.52 -0.16 -17.66
CA LYS A 94 -27.34 -0.85 -18.67
C LYS A 94 -28.53 -0.03 -19.21
N SER A 95 -28.82 1.12 -18.62
CA SER A 95 -29.98 1.94 -18.99
C SER A 95 -29.66 3.16 -19.87
N ALA A 96 -28.40 3.33 -20.30
CA ALA A 96 -27.97 4.46 -21.13
C ALA A 96 -27.40 4.00 -22.48
N ARG A 97 -28.27 3.44 -23.34
CA ARG A 97 -28.00 3.47 -24.79
C ARG A 97 -29.32 3.58 -25.57
N PRO A 98 -29.50 4.63 -26.40
CA PRO A 98 -30.66 4.76 -27.29
C PRO A 98 -30.61 3.75 -28.45
#